data_AF-A0A535D1A9-F1
#
_entry.id   AF-A0A535D1A9-F1
#
_cell.length_a   1.000
_cell.length_b   1.000
_cell.length_c   1.000
_cell.angle_alpha   90.00
_cell.angle_beta   90.00
_cell.angle_gamma   90.00
#
_symmetry.space_group_name_H-M   'P 1'
#
loop_
_entity.id
_entity.type
_entity.pdbx_description
1 polymer ?
#
loop_
_entity_poly.entity_id
_entity_poly.type
_entity_poly.pdbx_seq_one_letter_code
_entity_poly.pdbx_strand_id
1 'polypeptide(L)'
;MLITRIELENIKSYSQIIIDFRRGTTAISGANGAGKTTIVEAIGFALFDFLPYSQAQFVREGEKYGHIVVHLIGSDDRPYVVDRRCGAGAFWSVYDCEADSRIEQRTDVQDKLH
;
A
#
# COMPACT_ATOMS: atom_id res chain seq x y z
N MET A 1 2.02 13.27 8.70
CA MET A 1 2.08 12.25 7.65
C MET A 1 1.61 12.82 6.32
N LEU A 2 2.38 12.59 5.25
CA LEU A 2 2.03 12.94 3.87
C LEU A 2 2.37 11.76 2.96
N ILE A 3 1.39 11.20 2.24
CA ILE A 3 1.67 10.21 1.20
C ILE A 3 2.17 10.96 -0.04
N THR A 4 3.29 10.52 -0.60
CA THR A 4 3.95 11.16 -1.75
C THR A 4 3.87 10.31 -3.01
N ARG A 5 3.77 8.98 -2.88
CA ARG A 5 3.61 8.07 -4.02
C ARG A 5 2.92 6.77 -3.59
N ILE A 6 2.17 6.18 -4.51
CA ILE A 6 1.80 4.77 -4.47
C ILE A 6 2.19 4.07 -5.77
N GLU A 7 2.69 2.85 -5.64
CA GLU A 7 2.98 1.93 -6.74
C GLU A 7 2.15 0.67 -6.51
N LEU A 8 1.44 0.22 -7.54
CA LEU A 8 0.65 -1.00 -7.51
C LEU A 8 1.14 -1.93 -8.61
N GLU A 9 1.25 -3.22 -8.28
CA GLU A 9 1.46 -4.31 -9.22
C GLU A 9 0.43 -5.41 -8.91
N ASN A 10 -0.28 -5.87 -9.94
CA ASN A 10 -1.23 -6.99 -9.84
C ASN A 10 -2.32 -6.80 -8.76
N ILE A 11 -2.91 -5.61 -8.69
CA ILE A 11 -4.01 -5.26 -7.78
C ILE A 11 -5.29 -4.98 -8.58
N LYS A 12 -6.30 -5.87 -8.44
CA LYS A 12 -7.57 -5.81 -9.18
C LYS A 12 -7.35 -5.45 -10.67
N SER A 13 -7.89 -4.32 -11.13
CA SER A 13 -7.80 -3.86 -12.52
C SER A 13 -6.42 -3.34 -12.92
N TYR A 14 -5.53 -3.06 -11.97
CA TYR A 14 -4.18 -2.57 -12.23
C TYR A 14 -3.18 -3.73 -12.38
N SER A 15 -2.60 -3.88 -13.57
CA SER A 15 -1.40 -4.72 -13.76
C SER A 15 -0.17 -4.01 -13.19
N GLN A 16 0.00 -2.73 -13.52
CA GLN A 16 1.02 -1.87 -12.94
C GLN A 16 0.58 -0.40 -13.03
N ILE A 17 0.75 0.38 -11.97
CA ILE A 17 0.57 1.84 -11.99
C ILE A 17 1.41 2.53 -10.92
N ILE A 18 1.87 3.74 -11.22
CA ILE A 18 2.54 4.64 -10.28
C ILE A 18 1.75 5.95 -10.23
N ILE A 19 1.44 6.43 -9.03
CA ILE A 19 0.72 7.69 -8.81
C ILE A 19 1.51 8.53 -7.81
N ASP A 20 1.95 9.71 -8.25
CA ASP A 20 2.56 10.71 -7.39
C ASP A 20 1.49 11.63 -6.78
N PHE A 21 1.62 11.88 -5.49
CA PHE A 21 0.77 12.80 -4.73
C PHE A 21 1.54 14.06 -4.35
N ARG A 22 0.79 15.14 -4.12
CA ARG A 22 1.33 16.42 -3.66
C ARG A 22 0.62 16.83 -2.38
N ARG A 23 1.23 17.78 -1.66
CA ARG A 23 0.56 18.44 -0.54
C ARG A 23 -0.76 19.07 -1.00
N GLY A 24 -1.78 18.96 -0.16
CA GLY A 24 -3.13 19.46 -0.43
C GLY A 24 -4.12 18.32 -0.73
N THR A 25 -5.19 18.66 -1.42
CA THR A 25 -6.27 17.71 -1.74
C THR A 25 -6.04 17.08 -3.10
N THR A 26 -6.05 15.75 -3.18
CA THR A 26 -6.02 15.01 -4.45
C THR A 26 -7.42 14.54 -4.81
N ALA A 27 -7.91 14.90 -5.99
CA ALA A 27 -9.15 14.37 -6.55
C ALA A 27 -8.85 13.18 -7.47
N ILE A 28 -9.40 12.00 -7.15
CA ILE A 28 -9.31 10.80 -8.00
C ILE A 28 -10.61 10.67 -8.79
N SER A 29 -10.55 10.93 -10.09
CA SER A 29 -11.72 10.94 -10.99
C SER A 29 -11.58 9.94 -12.14
N GLY A 30 -12.71 9.57 -12.75
CA GLY A 30 -12.79 8.54 -13.80
C GLY A 30 -14.12 7.81 -13.78
N ALA A 31 -14.38 7.00 -14.81
CA ALA A 31 -15.64 6.25 -14.93
C ALA A 31 -15.87 5.29 -13.74
N ASN A 32 -17.14 4.93 -13.49
CA ASN A 32 -17.46 3.88 -12.53
C ASN A 32 -16.81 2.56 -12.96
N GLY A 33 -16.22 1.84 -12.01
CA GLY A 33 -15.46 0.62 -12.30
C GLY A 33 -14.00 0.84 -12.72
N ALA A 34 -13.52 2.09 -12.90
CA ALA A 34 -12.14 2.36 -13.32
C ALA A 34 -11.06 2.07 -12.25
N GLY A 35 -11.42 1.53 -11.09
CA GLY A 35 -10.45 1.21 -10.02
C GLY A 35 -10.08 2.39 -9.10
N LYS A 36 -10.88 3.47 -9.06
CA LYS A 36 -10.62 4.63 -8.17
C LYS A 36 -10.57 4.24 -6.69
N THR A 37 -11.58 3.50 -6.23
CA THR A 37 -11.67 2.99 -4.86
C THR A 37 -10.48 2.09 -4.53
N THR A 38 -9.98 1.35 -5.51
CA THR A 38 -8.84 0.43 -5.36
C THR A 38 -7.54 1.14 -4.98
N ILE A 39 -7.32 2.38 -5.42
CA ILE A 39 -6.17 3.18 -5.00
C ILE A 39 -6.25 3.46 -3.49
N VAL A 40 -7.44 3.85 -3.01
CA VAL A 40 -7.67 4.14 -1.58
C VAL A 40 -7.58 2.87 -0.73
N GLU A 41 -8.17 1.77 -1.23
CA GLU A 41 -8.08 0.45 -0.59
C GLU A 41 -6.63 -0.03 -0.48
N ALA A 42 -5.81 0.17 -1.53
CA ALA A 42 -4.40 -0.22 -1.52
C ALA A 42 -3.57 0.57 -0.51
N ILE A 43 -3.79 1.89 -0.40
CA ILE A 43 -3.17 2.71 0.66
C ILE A 43 -3.58 2.17 2.04
N GLY A 44 -4.88 1.94 2.25
CA GLY A 44 -5.40 1.46 3.54
C GLY A 44 -4.85 0.08 3.91
N PHE A 45 -4.80 -0.84 2.95
CA PHE A 45 -4.26 -2.17 3.14
C PHE A 45 -2.75 -2.16 3.40
N ALA A 46 -1.99 -1.32 2.68
CA ALA A 46 -0.54 -1.20 2.89
C ALA A 46 -0.19 -0.70 4.29
N LEU A 47 -0.97 0.25 4.81
CA LEU A 47 -0.68 0.92 6.08
C LEU A 47 -1.33 0.25 7.31
N PHE A 48 -2.48 -0.42 7.15
CA PHE A 48 -3.33 -0.80 8.30
C PHE A 48 -3.88 -2.23 8.26
N ASP A 49 -3.44 -3.05 7.30
CA ASP A 49 -3.98 -4.41 7.10
C ASP A 49 -5.51 -4.53 7.00
N PHE A 50 -6.13 -3.55 6.35
CA PHE A 50 -7.58 -3.55 6.22
C PHE A 50 -8.03 -3.70 4.77
N LEU A 51 -8.85 -4.73 4.54
CA LEU A 51 -9.69 -4.90 3.34
C LEU A 51 -11.09 -5.35 3.79
N PRO A 52 -12.17 -4.85 3.16
CA PRO A 52 -13.52 -5.31 3.43
C PRO A 52 -13.86 -6.66 2.76
N TYR A 53 -12.86 -7.35 2.22
CA TYR A 53 -12.95 -8.63 1.51
C TYR A 53 -11.61 -9.37 1.60
N SER A 54 -11.55 -10.60 1.07
CA SER A 54 -10.34 -11.42 1.16
C SER A 54 -9.19 -10.87 0.31
N GLN A 55 -7.94 -11.09 0.76
CA GLN A 55 -6.76 -10.73 -0.04
C GLN A 55 -6.76 -11.39 -1.43
N ALA A 56 -7.32 -12.60 -1.56
CA ALA A 56 -7.45 -13.28 -2.85
C ALA A 56 -8.30 -12.51 -3.86
N GLN A 57 -9.35 -11.80 -3.40
CA GLN A 57 -10.17 -10.92 -4.26
C GLN A 57 -9.47 -9.58 -4.57
N PHE A 58 -8.40 -9.27 -3.84
CA PHE A 58 -7.63 -8.05 -4.03
C PHE A 58 -6.52 -8.21 -5.08
N VAL A 59 -5.91 -9.39 -5.10
CA VAL A 59 -4.97 -9.80 -6.15
C VAL A 59 -5.69 -9.82 -7.50
N ARG A 60 -5.02 -9.31 -8.54
CA ARG A 60 -5.52 -9.32 -9.91
C ARG A 60 -5.80 -10.76 -10.37
N GLU A 61 -6.90 -10.97 -11.07
CA GLU A 61 -7.28 -12.29 -11.58
C GLU A 61 -6.17 -12.89 -12.47
N GLY A 62 -5.83 -14.15 -12.22
CA GLY A 62 -4.74 -14.86 -12.89
C GLY A 62 -3.36 -14.69 -12.22
N GLU A 63 -3.20 -13.72 -11.33
CA GLU A 63 -1.93 -13.44 -10.67
C GLU A 63 -1.80 -14.19 -9.34
N LYS A 64 -0.56 -14.51 -8.98
CA LYS A 64 -0.25 -15.23 -7.73
C LYS A 64 -0.14 -14.30 -6.52
N TYR A 65 0.17 -13.04 -6.76
CA TYR A 65 0.39 -12.03 -5.73
C TYR A 65 0.00 -10.64 -6.23
N GLY A 66 -0.25 -9.74 -5.30
CA GLY A 66 -0.35 -8.31 -5.53
C GLY A 66 0.69 -7.59 -4.66
N HIS A 67 1.22 -6.48 -5.15
CA HIS A 67 2.29 -5.72 -4.49
C HIS A 67 1.96 -4.23 -4.47
N ILE A 68 2.19 -3.62 -3.31
CA ILE A 68 1.85 -2.24 -3.03
C ILE A 68 3.04 -1.60 -2.33
N VAL A 69 3.52 -0.49 -2.90
CA VAL A 69 4.57 0.33 -2.30
C VAL A 69 4.02 1.72 -2.05
N VAL A 70 4.02 2.17 -0.80
CA VAL A 70 3.59 3.51 -0.40
C VAL A 70 4.79 4.29 0.10
N HIS A 71 5.06 5.42 -0.55
CA HIS A 71 6.06 6.39 -0.07
C HIS A 71 5.35 7.47 0.72
N LEU A 72 5.90 7.81 1.89
CA LEU A 72 5.33 8.83 2.76
C LEU A 72 6.40 9.60 3.53
N ILE A 73 6.03 10.80 3.95
CA ILE A 73 6.74 11.57 4.97
C ILE A 73 6.03 11.36 6.31
N GLY A 74 6.78 10.97 7.34
CA GLY A 74 6.33 10.73 8.70
C GLY A 74 5.84 11.98 9.42
N SER A 75 5.49 11.85 10.69
CA SER A 75 5.21 13.01 11.58
C SER A 75 6.49 13.68 12.10
N ASP A 76 7.60 12.97 12.00
CA ASP A 76 8.97 13.39 12.29
C ASP A 76 9.70 13.98 11.07
N ASP A 77 8.95 14.30 10.01
CA ASP A 77 9.45 14.81 8.73
C ASP A 77 10.43 13.89 7.97
N ARG A 78 10.49 12.60 8.34
CA ARG A 78 11.37 11.62 7.67
C ARG A 78 10.70 10.87 6.51
N PRO A 79 11.45 10.49 5.47
CA PRO A 79 10.96 9.66 4.37
C PRO A 79 10.90 8.17 4.73
N TYR A 80 9.73 7.58 4.53
CA TYR A 80 9.46 6.15 4.72
C TYR A 80 8.92 5.50 3.46
N VAL A 81 9.24 4.22 3.28
CA VAL A 81 8.63 3.34 2.29
C VAL A 81 7.95 2.19 3.01
N VAL A 82 6.65 2.05 2.81
CA VAL A 82 5.87 0.89 3.26
C VAL A 82 5.68 -0.05 2.08
N ASP A 83 6.19 -1.26 2.21
CA ASP A 83 6.19 -2.28 1.16
C ASP A 83 5.36 -3.47 1.63
N ARG A 84 4.28 -3.77 0.91
CA ARG A 84 3.35 -4.83 1.25
C ARG A 84 3.00 -5.70 0.06
N ARG A 85 3.09 -7.01 0.26
CA ARG A 85 2.67 -8.02 -0.71
C ARG A 85 1.54 -8.87 -0.13
N CYS A 86 0.50 -9.12 -0.92
CA CYS A 86 -0.60 -10.03 -0.61
C CYS A 86 -0.60 -11.24 -1.55
N GLY A 87 -1.26 -12.33 -1.13
CA GLY A 87 -1.25 -13.59 -1.86
C GLY A 87 0.03 -14.40 -1.63
N ALA A 88 0.57 -15.03 -2.67
CA ALA A 88 1.74 -15.88 -2.55
C ALA A 88 2.98 -15.08 -2.13
N GLY A 89 3.63 -15.49 -1.04
CA GLY A 89 4.80 -14.80 -0.49
C GLY A 89 4.46 -13.46 0.16
N ALA A 90 3.31 -13.39 0.85
CA ALA A 90 2.90 -12.19 1.57
C ALA A 90 3.96 -11.73 2.58
N PHE A 91 4.17 -10.42 2.64
CA PHE A 91 5.06 -9.78 3.59
C PHE A 91 4.64 -8.33 3.81
N TRP A 92 5.15 -7.74 4.89
CA TRP A 92 5.04 -6.32 5.15
C TRP A 92 6.36 -5.80 5.71
N SER A 93 6.81 -4.65 5.21
CA SER A 93 8.00 -3.98 5.74
C SER A 93 7.88 -2.46 5.68
N VAL A 94 8.56 -1.81 6.60
CA VAL A 94 8.75 -0.36 6.61
C VAL A 94 10.23 -0.08 6.54
N TYR A 95 10.62 0.76 5.60
CA TYR A 95 11.99 1.22 5.43
C TYR A 95 12.07 2.71 5.77
N ASP A 96 12.87 3.05 6.78
CA ASP A 96 13.28 4.41 7.10
C ASP A 96 14.46 4.77 6.20
N CYS A 97 14.23 5.67 5.24
CA CYS A 97 15.24 5.99 4.23
C CYS A 97 16.35 6.89 4.80
N GLU A 98 16.08 7.63 5.88
CA GLU A 98 17.07 8.50 6.51
C GLU A 98 17.99 7.70 7.43
N ALA A 99 17.42 6.75 8.18
CA ALA A 99 18.18 5.88 9.08
C ALA A 99 18.81 4.65 8.39
N ASP A 100 18.53 4.44 7.09
CA ASP A 100 18.90 3.23 6.33
C ASP A 100 18.58 1.95 7.10
N SER A 101 17.33 1.88 7.60
CA SER A 101 16.91 0.79 8.47
C SER A 101 15.55 0.24 8.06
N ARG A 102 15.40 -1.08 8.15
CA ARG A 102 14.19 -1.80 7.73
C ARG A 102 13.60 -2.59 8.87
N ILE A 103 12.32 -2.40 9.09
CA ILE A 103 11.50 -3.21 10.00
C ILE A 103 10.71 -4.16 9.12
N GLU A 104 11.05 -5.44 9.15
CA GLU A 104 10.27 -6.50 8.52
C GLU A 104 9.39 -7.18 9.56
N GLN A 105 8.11 -7.38 9.23
CA GLN A 105 7.23 -8.21 10.03
C GLN A 105 6.56 -9.24 9.13
N ARG A 106 6.60 -10.50 9.56
CA ARG A 106 5.86 -11.60 8.91
C ARG A 106 4.41 -11.69 9.39
N THR A 107 4.05 -10.97 10.45
CA THR A 107 2.71 -10.90 11.05
C THR A 107 2.54 -9.53 11.72
N ASP A 108 1.39 -8.88 11.50
CA ASP A 108 1.09 -7.50 11.91
C ASP A 108 1.08 -7.28 13.44
N VAL A 109 1.29 -6.01 13.83
CA VAL A 109 1.18 -5.49 15.20
C VAL A 109 -0.28 -5.48 15.67
N GLN A 110 -0.86 -6.65 15.94
CA GLN A 110 -2.02 -6.75 16.84
C GLN A 110 -1.59 -7.06 18.29
N ASP A 111 -0.37 -7.55 18.51
CA ASP A 111 0.09 -8.04 19.82
C ASP A 111 0.89 -7.04 20.68
N LYS A 112 0.85 -5.73 20.39
CA LYS A 112 1.56 -4.71 21.22
C LYS A 112 0.67 -3.64 21.83
N LEU A 113 -0.64 -3.88 21.87
CA LEU A 113 -1.61 -3.08 22.61
C LEU A 113 -2.33 -3.95 23.65
N HIS A 114 -1.55 -4.57 24.53
CA HIS A 114 -2.00 -5.11 25.82
C HIS A 114 -0.98 -4.79 26.90
#